data_AF-J9FKL4-F1
#
_entry.id   AF-J9FKL4-F1
#
_cell.length_a   1.000
_cell.length_b   1.000
_cell.length_c   1.000
_cell.angle_alpha   90.00
_cell.angle_beta   90.00
_cell.angle_gamma   90.00
#
_symmetry.space_group_name_H-M   'P 1'
#
loop_
_entity.id
_entity.type
_entity.pdbx_description
1 polymer ?
#
loop_
_entity_poly.entity_id
_entity_poly.type
_entity_poly.pdbx_seq_one_letter_code
_entity_poly.pdbx_strand_id
1 'polypeptide(L)' 'ALERLKQGRNIDSSEAKRRLALQYPPQKKAKQSVVVLHNDQDLQDLQAQIEKHLQEIQKENEK' A
#
# COMPACT_ATOMS: atom_id res chain seq x y z
N ALA A 1 8.34 -3.93 -1.99
CA ALA A 1 7.48 -5.13 -2.00
C ALA A 1 8.29 -6.44 -2.13
N LEU A 2 9.17 -6.56 -3.13
CA LEU A 2 9.98 -7.76 -3.36
C LEU A 2 10.80 -8.20 -2.13
N GLU A 3 11.56 -7.28 -1.52
CA GLU A 3 12.36 -7.61 -0.33
C GLU A 3 11.51 -8.07 0.87
N ARG A 4 10.31 -7.50 1.04
CA ARG A 4 9.37 -7.95 2.09
C ARG A 4 8.87 -9.37 1.87
N LEU A 5 8.67 -9.79 0.61
CA LEU A 5 8.28 -11.16 0.28
C LEU A 5 9.43 -12.15 0.50
N LYS A 6 10.66 -11.74 0.15
CA LYS A 6 11.86 -12.55 0.37
C LYS A 6 12.15 -12.72 1.85
N GLN A 7 12.27 -11.62 2.58
CA GLN A 7 12.72 -11.63 3.98
C GLN A 7 11.61 -12.02 4.95
N GLY A 8 10.39 -11.47 4.76
CA GLY A 8 9.29 -11.68 5.70
C GLY A 8 8.46 -12.95 5.45
N ARG A 9 8.58 -13.55 4.26
CA ARG A 9 7.81 -14.76 3.87
C ARG A 9 8.66 -15.89 3.30
N ASN A 10 9.99 -15.73 3.29
CA ASN A 10 10.96 -16.70 2.77
C ASN A 10 10.64 -17.20 1.35
N ILE A 11 10.14 -16.31 0.48
CA ILE A 11 9.79 -16.63 -0.91
C ILE A 11 11.02 -16.39 -1.78
N ASP A 12 11.34 -17.35 -2.65
CA ASP A 12 12.40 -17.20 -3.64
C ASP A 12 12.21 -15.94 -4.53
N SER A 13 13.32 -15.32 -4.92
CA SER A 13 13.34 -14.09 -5.71
C SER A 13 12.62 -14.23 -7.05
N SER A 14 12.78 -15.36 -7.75
CA SER A 14 12.13 -15.61 -9.03
C SER A 14 10.61 -15.74 -8.86
N GLU A 15 10.19 -16.51 -7.87
CA GLU A 15 8.77 -16.70 -7.56
C GLU A 15 8.12 -15.40 -7.07
N ALA A 16 8.80 -14.61 -6.25
CA ALA A 16 8.29 -13.33 -5.78
C ALA A 16 8.11 -12.32 -6.94
N LYS A 17 9.05 -12.27 -7.89
CA LYS A 17 8.91 -11.47 -9.11
C LYS A 17 7.74 -11.94 -9.97
N ARG A 18 7.60 -13.25 -10.18
CA ARG A 18 6.49 -13.85 -10.92
C ARG A 18 5.14 -13.45 -10.32
N ARG A 19 5.00 -13.60 -8.99
CA ARG A 19 3.77 -13.20 -8.28
C ARG A 19 3.46 -11.72 -8.43
N LEU A 20 4.46 -10.85 -8.29
CA LEU A 20 4.28 -9.40 -8.46
C LEU A 20 3.89 -9.03 -9.90
N ALA A 21 4.43 -9.72 -10.90
CA ALA A 21 4.12 -9.48 -12.31
C ALA A 21 2.67 -9.84 -12.67
N LEU A 22 2.07 -10.81 -11.96
CA LEU A 22 0.66 -11.19 -12.13
C LEU A 22 -0.32 -10.21 -11.47
N GLN A 23 0.17 -9.28 -10.63
CA GLN A 23 -0.68 -8.31 -9.96
C GLN A 23 -1.06 -7.16 -10.89
N TYR A 24 -2.21 -6.55 -10.62
CA TYR A 24 -2.59 -5.32 -11.29
C TYR A 24 -1.56 -4.20 -11.01
N PRO A 25 -1.08 -3.45 -12.02
CA PRO A 25 -0.02 -2.47 -11.82
C PRO A 25 -0.36 -1.44 -10.74
N PRO A 26 0.51 -1.24 -9.72
CA PRO A 26 0.22 -0.35 -8.60
C PRO A 26 -0.14 1.08 -9.02
N GLN A 27 0.53 1.61 -10.04
CA GLN A 27 0.27 2.95 -10.60
C GLN A 27 -1.14 3.08 -11.19
N LYS A 28 -1.64 2.01 -11.84
CA LYS A 28 -3.00 1.99 -12.37
C LYS A 28 -4.02 1.88 -11.24
N LYS A 29 -3.74 1.04 -10.23
CA LYS A 29 -4.58 0.90 -9.04
C LYS A 29 -4.73 2.24 -8.31
N ALA A 30 -3.63 2.96 -8.12
CA ALA A 30 -3.61 4.25 -7.45
C ALA A 30 -4.50 5.28 -8.16
N LYS A 31 -4.42 5.38 -9.50
CA LYS A 31 -5.25 6.29 -10.30
C LYS A 31 -6.76 6.04 -10.20
N GLN A 32 -7.16 4.82 -9.85
CA GLN A 32 -8.57 4.42 -9.73
C GLN A 32 -9.08 4.44 -8.29
N SER A 33 -8.20 4.73 -7.32
CA SER A 33 -8.54 4.67 -5.90
C SER A 33 -8.89 6.07 -5.39
N VAL A 34 -9.88 6.14 -4.50
CA VAL A 34 -10.26 7.38 -3.81
C VAL A 34 -9.18 7.78 -2.79
N VAL A 35 -8.61 6.79 -2.10
CA VAL A 35 -7.53 6.96 -1.12
C VAL A 35 -6.41 5.99 -1.47
N VAL A 36 -5.16 6.44 -1.37
CA VAL A 36 -3.95 5.63 -1.60
C VAL A 36 -3.04 5.77 -0.39
N LEU A 37 -2.72 4.64 0.24
CA LEU A 37 -1.78 4.57 1.37
C LEU A 37 -0.44 4.00 0.91
N HIS A 38 0.63 4.72 1.20
CA HIS A 38 2.00 4.32 0.88
C HIS A 38 2.63 3.63 2.10
N ASN A 39 2.98 2.36 1.92
CA ASN A 39 3.66 1.54 2.94
C ASN A 39 5.06 1.19 2.46
N ASP A 40 5.82 2.17 2.01
CA ASP A 40 7.22 2.08 1.57
C ASP A 40 8.20 2.72 2.55
N GLN A 41 7.71 3.54 3.48
CA GLN A 41 8.45 4.12 4.60
C GLN A 41 8.24 3.31 5.89
N ASP A 42 8.47 3.95 7.05
CA ASP A 42 8.30 3.31 8.34
C ASP A 42 6.81 3.16 8.74
N LEU A 43 6.57 2.45 9.85
CA LEU A 43 5.21 2.20 10.32
C LEU A 43 4.50 3.45 10.84
N GLN A 44 5.25 4.44 11.35
CA GLN A 44 4.68 5.67 11.89
C GLN A 44 4.14 6.54 10.77
N ASP A 45 4.84 6.61 9.64
CA ASP A 45 4.38 7.32 8.44
C ASP A 45 3.08 6.73 7.89
N LEU A 46 2.95 5.39 7.92
CA LEU A 46 1.72 4.72 7.51
C LEU A 46 0.57 5.04 8.47
N GLN A 47 0.83 5.06 9.77
CA GLN A 47 -0.17 5.41 10.78
C GLN A 47 -0.67 6.84 10.60
N ALA A 48 0.24 7.80 10.38
CA ALA A 48 -0.11 9.20 10.15
C ALA A 48 -0.98 9.39 8.90
N GLN A 49 -0.70 8.66 7.81
CA GLN A 49 -1.53 8.66 6.61
C GLN A 49 -2.96 8.17 6.88
N ILE A 50 -3.10 7.11 7.67
CA ILE A 50 -4.41 6.55 8.04
C ILE A 50 -5.21 7.56 8.87
N GLU A 51 -4.59 8.11 9.91
CA GLU A 51 -5.24 9.07 10.81
C GLU A 51 -5.71 10.31 10.06
N LYS A 52 -4.87 10.86 9.16
CA LYS A 52 -5.23 12.00 8.32
C LYS A 52 -6.47 11.73 7.46
N HIS A 53 -6.50 10.62 6.74
CA HIS A 53 -7.64 10.31 5.87
C HIS A 53 -8.93 10.00 6.64
N LEU A 54 -8.83 9.39 7.83
CA LEU A 54 -9.99 9.18 8.69
C LEU A 54 -10.61 10.52 9.14
N GLN A 55 -9.78 11.50 9.51
CA GLN A 55 -10.25 12.83 9.88
C GLN A 55 -10.91 13.57 8.70
N GLU A 56 -10.37 13.43 7.49
CA GLU A 56 -10.97 14.00 6.27
C GLU A 56 -12.37 13.41 6.02
N ILE A 57 -12.51 12.08 6.11
CA ILE A 57 -13.79 11.38 5.94
C ILE A 57 -14.81 11.80 7.01
N GLN A 58 -14.39 11.96 8.27
CA GLN A 58 -15.26 12.43 9.35
C GLN A 58 -15.81 13.83 9.06
N LYS A 59 -14.95 14.76 8.63
CA LYS A 59 -15.34 16.13 8.26
C LYS A 59 -16.29 16.18 7.06
N GLU A 60 -16.16 15.27 6.12
CA GLU A 60 -17.08 15.15 4.97
C GLU A 60 -18.46 14.66 5.39
N ASN A 61 -18.55 13.74 6.34
CA ASN A 61 -19.83 13.22 6.85
C ASN A 61 -20.60 14.19 7.77
N GLU A 62 -19.91 15.18 8.34
CA GLU A 62 -20.49 16.22 9.21
C GLU A 62 -21.09 17.41 8.43
N LYS A 63 -20.88 17.47 7.10
CA LYS A 63 -21.43 18.50 6.21
C LYS A 63 -22.75 18.07 5.58
#